data_AF-A0A2K6EUJ0-F1
#
_entry.id   AF-A0A2K6EUJ0-F1
#
_cell.length_a   1.000
_cell.length_b   1.000
_cell.length_c   1.000
_cell.angle_alpha   90.00
_cell.angle_beta   90.00
_cell.angle_gamma   90.00
#
_symmetry.space_group_name_H-M   'P 1'
#
loop_
_entity.id
_entity.type
_entity.pdbx_description
1 polymer ?
#
loop_
_entity_poly.entity_id
_entity_poly.type
_entity_poly.pdbx_seq_one_letter_code
_entity_poly.pdbx_strand_id
1 'polypeptide(L)'
;MALLCYNRGCGQRFDPETNSDDACTYHPGVPVFHDALKGWSCCKRRTTDFSDFLSIVGCTKGRHNSEKPPEAVKPEVKTSEKKELSELKPKFQEHIIQAPKPVEAIKRPSSSSYWL
;
A
#
# COMPACT_ATOMS: atom_id res chain seq x y z
N MET A 1 -22.10 21.09 -0.11
CA MET A 1 -20.85 21.04 0.68
C MET A 1 -20.08 19.80 0.24
N ALA A 2 -18.79 19.92 -0.10
CA ALA A 2 -18.06 18.79 -0.68
C ALA A 2 -17.62 17.76 0.40
N LEU A 3 -18.21 16.56 0.37
CA LEU A 3 -17.90 15.43 1.24
C LEU A 3 -16.80 14.55 0.63
N LEU A 4 -16.03 13.85 1.47
CA LEU A 4 -15.00 12.91 1.01
C LEU A 4 -15.62 11.53 0.73
N CYS A 5 -15.34 10.95 -0.43
CA CYS A 5 -15.73 9.59 -0.76
C CYS A 5 -14.78 8.56 -0.13
N TYR A 6 -15.33 7.59 0.58
CA TYR A 6 -14.61 6.48 1.20
C TYR A 6 -14.74 5.15 0.44
N ASN A 7 -15.37 5.13 -0.73
CA ASN A 7 -15.32 3.96 -1.59
C ASN A 7 -13.88 3.68 -2.01
N ARG A 8 -13.48 2.41 -1.98
CA ARG A 8 -12.09 1.98 -2.22
C ARG A 8 -11.67 2.30 -3.66
N GLY A 9 -10.56 3.02 -3.82
CA GLY A 9 -10.06 3.45 -5.12
C GLY A 9 -10.69 4.74 -5.67
N CYS A 10 -11.61 5.40 -4.93
CA CYS A 10 -12.17 6.71 -5.32
C CYS A 10 -11.45 7.87 -4.63
N GLY A 11 -11.67 8.08 -3.32
CA GLY A 11 -11.02 9.16 -2.54
C GLY A 11 -11.34 10.61 -2.96
N GLN A 12 -12.18 10.80 -3.97
CA GLN A 12 -12.58 12.13 -4.45
C GLN A 12 -13.55 12.83 -3.50
N ARG A 13 -13.56 14.17 -3.56
CA ARG A 13 -14.63 14.97 -2.94
C ARG A 13 -15.81 15.09 -3.88
N PHE A 14 -17.03 15.03 -3.35
CA PHE A 14 -18.26 15.07 -4.13
C PHE A 14 -19.33 15.91 -3.44
N ASP A 15 -20.29 16.44 -4.20
CA ASP A 15 -21.48 17.09 -3.64
C ASP A 15 -22.64 16.07 -3.53
N PRO A 16 -23.17 15.80 -2.33
CA PRO A 16 -24.24 14.84 -2.13
C PRO A 16 -25.52 15.16 -2.92
N GLU A 17 -25.80 16.44 -3.23
CA GLU A 17 -26.98 16.84 -4.01
C GLU A 17 -26.90 16.37 -5.47
N THR A 18 -25.69 16.18 -6.00
CA THR A 18 -25.42 15.81 -7.41
C THR A 18 -24.93 14.38 -7.58
N ASN A 19 -24.95 13.57 -6.51
CA ASN A 19 -24.40 12.22 -6.48
C ASN A 19 -25.33 11.21 -7.17
N SER A 20 -25.13 10.97 -8.48
CA SER A 20 -25.84 9.98 -9.29
C SER A 20 -25.28 8.55 -9.12
N ASP A 21 -25.99 7.54 -9.63
CA ASP A 21 -25.60 6.13 -9.59
C ASP A 21 -24.36 5.78 -10.45
N ASP A 22 -23.86 6.72 -11.24
CA ASP A 22 -22.69 6.56 -12.09
C ASP A 22 -21.54 7.54 -11.77
N ALA A 23 -21.70 8.38 -10.73
CA ALA A 23 -20.76 9.44 -10.38
C ALA A 23 -19.43 8.91 -9.81
N CYS A 24 -19.44 7.78 -9.12
CA CYS A 24 -18.27 7.20 -8.45
C CYS A 24 -17.79 5.94 -9.17
N THR A 25 -16.49 5.84 -9.41
CA THR A 25 -15.85 4.61 -9.93
C THR A 25 -14.95 4.02 -8.86
N TYR A 26 -15.27 2.82 -8.36
CA TYR A 26 -14.62 2.23 -7.19
C TYR A 26 -14.53 0.69 -7.25
N HIS A 27 -13.85 0.11 -6.26
CA HIS A 27 -13.74 -1.34 -6.06
C HIS A 27 -14.65 -1.79 -4.91
N PRO A 28 -15.70 -2.59 -5.17
CA PRO A 28 -16.53 -3.17 -4.10
C PRO A 28 -15.83 -4.34 -3.40
N GLY A 29 -14.79 -4.90 -4.01
CA GLY A 29 -14.01 -6.02 -3.47
C GLY A 29 -12.98 -5.61 -2.42
N VAL A 30 -12.29 -6.62 -1.88
CA VAL A 30 -11.19 -6.46 -0.92
C VAL A 30 -9.82 -6.51 -1.63
N PRO A 31 -8.76 -5.90 -1.06
CA PRO A 31 -7.39 -6.15 -1.51
C PRO A 31 -7.05 -7.64 -1.42
N VAL A 32 -6.38 -8.17 -2.45
CA VAL A 32 -5.93 -9.56 -2.54
C VAL A 32 -4.46 -9.56 -2.95
N PHE A 33 -3.65 -10.32 -2.23
CA PHE A 33 -2.21 -10.43 -2.41
C PHE A 33 -1.80 -11.91 -2.54
N HIS A 34 -1.45 -12.37 -3.74
CA HIS A 34 -0.99 -13.74 -4.02
C HIS A 34 0.10 -13.71 -5.10
N ASP A 35 1.10 -14.58 -5.00
CA ASP A 35 2.15 -14.75 -6.02
C ASP A 35 2.85 -13.43 -6.42
N ALA A 36 3.15 -12.58 -5.42
CA ALA A 36 3.67 -11.22 -5.58
C ALA A 36 2.75 -10.24 -6.35
N LEU A 37 1.58 -10.68 -6.79
CA LEU A 37 0.55 -9.88 -7.44
C LEU A 37 -0.41 -9.29 -6.42
N LYS A 38 -0.71 -8.01 -6.61
CA LYS A 38 -1.59 -7.18 -5.81
C LYS A 38 -2.79 -6.78 -6.67
N GLY A 39 -3.99 -6.80 -6.10
CA GLY A 39 -5.18 -6.30 -6.79
C GLY A 39 -6.44 -6.42 -5.93
N TRP A 40 -7.60 -6.41 -6.58
CA TRP A 40 -8.90 -6.39 -5.91
C TRP A 40 -9.70 -7.66 -6.20
N SER A 41 -10.47 -8.20 -5.26
CA SER A 41 -11.28 -9.41 -5.47
C SER A 41 -12.41 -9.21 -6.49
N CYS A 42 -12.84 -7.97 -6.73
CA CYS A 42 -13.93 -7.62 -7.65
C CYS A 42 -13.54 -7.58 -9.13
N CYS A 43 -12.25 -7.65 -9.47
CA CYS A 43 -11.80 -7.55 -10.85
C CYS A 43 -10.52 -8.36 -11.12
N LYS A 44 -10.18 -8.51 -12.40
CA LYS A 44 -9.02 -9.31 -12.84
C LYS A 44 -7.71 -8.52 -12.89
N ARG A 45 -7.74 -7.19 -12.71
CA ARG A 45 -6.53 -6.35 -12.81
C ARG A 45 -5.59 -6.62 -11.65
N ARG A 46 -4.33 -6.88 -11.96
CA ARG A 46 -3.25 -7.20 -11.02
C ARG A 46 -1.98 -6.42 -11.37
N THR A 47 -1.15 -6.16 -10.37
CA THR A 47 0.17 -5.53 -10.53
C THR A 47 1.13 -6.06 -9.47
N THR A 48 2.42 -6.09 -9.78
CA THR A 48 3.48 -6.41 -8.83
C THR A 48 3.92 -5.19 -8.02
N ASP A 49 3.64 -3.96 -8.47
CA ASP A 49 4.02 -2.73 -7.78
C ASP A 49 2.93 -2.26 -6.80
N PHE A 50 3.35 -1.70 -5.66
CA PHE A 50 2.41 -1.23 -4.65
C PHE A 50 1.76 0.11 -5.02
N SER A 51 2.50 1.01 -5.64
CA SER A 51 1.98 2.32 -6.08
C SER A 51 0.94 2.15 -7.19
N ASP A 52 1.21 1.25 -8.13
CA ASP A 52 0.27 0.86 -9.18
C ASP A 52 -0.99 0.24 -8.58
N PHE A 53 -0.86 -0.57 -7.53
CA PHE A 53 -2.00 -1.22 -6.88
C PHE A 53 -2.98 -0.19 -6.31
N LEU A 54 -2.46 0.84 -5.64
CA LEU A 54 -3.26 1.95 -5.12
C LEU A 54 -3.91 2.78 -6.24
N SER A 55 -3.27 2.80 -7.41
CA SER A 55 -3.72 3.55 -8.60
C SER A 55 -4.64 2.75 -9.52
N ILE A 56 -5.00 1.50 -9.19
CA ILE A 56 -5.95 0.71 -9.99
C ILE A 56 -7.31 1.40 -9.96
N VAL A 57 -7.73 1.92 -11.12
CA VAL A 57 -9.06 2.52 -11.32
C VAL A 57 -10.15 1.52 -10.92
N GLY A 58 -11.18 2.01 -10.23
CA GLY A 58 -12.35 1.24 -9.85
C GLY A 58 -12.98 0.46 -11.01
N CYS A 59 -13.50 -0.73 -10.74
CA CYS A 59 -14.18 -1.54 -11.75
C CYS A 59 -15.71 -1.38 -11.76
N THR A 60 -16.28 -0.69 -10.77
CA THR A 60 -17.72 -0.56 -10.58
C THR A 60 -18.11 0.90 -10.51
N LYS A 61 -19.22 1.25 -11.18
CA LYS A 61 -19.85 2.56 -11.06
C LYS A 61 -20.96 2.52 -10.01
N GLY A 62 -21.12 3.61 -9.27
CA GLY A 62 -22.12 3.75 -8.20
C GLY A 62 -22.18 5.18 -7.67
N ARG A 63 -22.89 5.36 -6.56
CA ARG A 63 -22.88 6.62 -5.81
C ARG A 63 -21.61 6.72 -4.94
N HIS A 64 -21.11 7.94 -4.73
CA HIS A 64 -20.09 8.18 -3.72
C HIS A 64 -20.63 7.89 -2.31
N ASN A 65 -19.75 7.41 -1.43
CA ASN A 65 -20.07 7.13 -0.03
C ASN A 65 -19.30 8.06 0.90
N SER A 66 -19.99 8.84 1.73
CA SER A 66 -19.37 9.76 2.71
C SER A 66 -19.09 9.11 4.08
N GLU A 67 -19.53 7.89 4.31
CA GLU A 67 -19.33 7.20 5.58
C GLU A 67 -17.92 6.61 5.65
N LYS A 68 -17.17 6.96 6.70
CA LYS A 68 -15.87 6.37 6.96
C LYS A 68 -16.09 4.91 7.39
N PRO A 69 -15.48 3.92 6.70
CA PRO A 69 -15.53 2.53 7.13
C PRO A 69 -15.00 2.40 8.55
N PRO A 70 -15.60 1.53 9.40
CA PRO A 70 -15.07 1.26 10.72
C PRO A 70 -13.61 0.79 10.61
N GLU A 71 -12.76 1.27 11.52
CA GLU A 71 -11.37 0.85 11.56
C GLU A 71 -11.30 -0.67 11.68
N ALA A 72 -10.49 -1.30 10.83
CA ALA A 72 -10.34 -2.75 10.85
C ALA A 72 -9.73 -3.16 12.19
N VAL A 73 -10.53 -3.84 13.01
CA VAL A 73 -10.04 -4.49 14.23
C VAL A 73 -9.00 -5.51 13.79
N LYS A 74 -7.74 -5.33 14.21
CA LYS A 74 -6.64 -6.24 13.88
C LYS A 74 -7.07 -7.66 14.24
N PRO A 75 -7.18 -8.60 13.29
CA PRO A 75 -7.49 -9.98 13.64
C PRO A 75 -6.37 -10.51 14.53
N GLU A 76 -6.75 -10.98 15.72
CA GLU A 76 -5.88 -11.73 16.62
C GLU A 76 -5.52 -13.04 15.92
N VAL A 77 -4.30 -13.11 15.39
CA VAL A 77 -3.78 -14.34 14.77
C VAL A 77 -3.64 -15.40 15.88
N LYS A 78 -4.63 -16.29 15.99
CA LYS A 78 -4.50 -17.52 16.78
C LYS A 78 -3.58 -18.48 16.02
N THR A 79 -2.29 -18.41 16.33
CA THR A 79 -1.32 -19.45 15.95
C THR A 79 -1.54 -20.67 16.87
N SER A 80 -2.10 -21.75 16.34
CA SER A 80 -2.07 -23.11 16.94
C SER A 80 -2.27 -24.14 15.82
N GLU A 81 -1.49 -25.20 15.60
CA GLU A 81 -0.22 -25.69 16.15
C GLU A 81 0.39 -26.76 15.20
N LYS A 82 1.74 -26.80 15.14
CA LYS A 82 2.68 -27.92 14.90
C LYS A 82 2.38 -29.07 13.90
N LYS A 83 3.31 -29.23 12.93
CA LYS A 83 3.95 -30.53 12.67
C LYS A 83 5.42 -30.34 12.22
N GLU A 84 6.34 -30.78 13.09
CA GLU A 84 7.68 -31.34 12.84
C GLU A 84 8.53 -30.79 11.68
N LEU A 85 9.53 -29.97 12.02
CA LEU A 85 10.89 -30.08 11.46
C LEU A 85 11.89 -29.42 12.42
N SER A 86 12.15 -30.08 13.54
CA SER A 86 13.44 -29.95 14.22
C SER A 86 14.54 -30.47 13.29
N GLU A 87 15.72 -29.85 13.33
CA GLU A 87 16.99 -30.29 12.70
C GLU A 87 17.49 -29.63 11.39
N LEU A 88 17.15 -28.38 11.09
CA LEU A 88 18.08 -27.55 10.30
C LEU A 88 18.30 -26.19 10.98
N LYS A 89 19.13 -26.20 12.02
CA LYS A 89 19.81 -24.98 12.48
C LYS A 89 20.91 -24.69 11.46
N PRO A 90 20.81 -23.68 10.57
CA PRO A 90 22.01 -23.18 9.93
C PRO A 90 22.91 -22.65 11.05
N LYS A 91 24.11 -23.22 11.18
CA LYS A 91 25.16 -22.66 12.04
C LYS A 91 25.49 -21.28 11.49
N PHE A 92 24.89 -20.25 12.06
CA PHE A 92 25.31 -18.88 11.83
C PHE A 92 26.71 -18.75 12.46
N GLN A 93 27.74 -18.84 11.63
CA GLN A 93 29.08 -18.41 12.00
C GLN A 93 29.06 -16.89 11.96
N GLU A 94 29.03 -16.25 13.12
CA GLU A 94 29.31 -14.83 13.27
C GLU A 94 30.75 -14.54 12.84
N HIS A 95 30.96 -14.38 11.55
CA HIS A 95 32.10 -13.63 11.06
C HIS A 95 31.65 -12.18 10.93
N ILE A 96 31.91 -11.42 11.99
CA ILE A 96 31.71 -9.97 12.02
C ILE A 96 32.67 -9.37 10.99
N ILE A 97 32.17 -9.09 9.78
CA ILE A 97 32.89 -8.27 8.82
C ILE A 97 32.88 -6.86 9.43
N GLN A 98 34.02 -6.43 9.97
CA GLN A 98 34.19 -5.07 10.45
C GLN A 98 33.90 -4.10 9.29
N ALA A 99 32.93 -3.21 9.49
CA ALA A 99 32.67 -2.14 8.54
C ALA A 99 33.97 -1.31 8.39
N PRO A 100 34.42 -1.02 7.15
CA PRO A 100 35.54 -0.10 6.96
C PRO A 100 35.17 1.26 7.56
N LYS A 101 36.13 1.88 8.27
CA LYS A 101 35.96 3.20 8.88
C LYS A 101 35.49 4.19 7.81
N PRO A 102 34.53 5.08 8.12
CA PRO A 102 34.04 6.07 7.17
C PRO A 102 35.22 6.96 6.76
N VAL A 103 35.58 6.89 5.48
CA VAL A 103 36.48 7.87 4.88
C VAL A 103 35.74 9.20 4.81
N GLU A 104 36.47 10.26 5.13
CA GLU A 104 35.97 11.58 5.54
C GLU A 104 34.94 12.22 4.60
N ALA A 105 34.09 13.04 5.21
CA ALA A 105 32.97 13.75 4.61
C ALA A 105 33.35 14.51 3.33
N ILE A 106 32.71 14.14 2.22
CA ILE A 106 32.70 14.92 0.99
C ILE A 106 32.08 16.29 1.34
N LYS A 107 32.92 17.33 1.41
CA LYS A 107 32.45 18.72 1.55
C LYS A 107 31.73 19.12 0.27
N ARG A 108 30.42 19.31 0.38
CA ARG A 108 29.59 19.92 -0.66
C ARG A 108 30.07 21.36 -0.87
N PRO A 109 30.55 21.76 -2.06
CA PRO A 109 30.90 23.16 -2.29
C PRO A 109 29.66 24.04 -2.14
N SER A 110 29.85 25.14 -1.39
CA SER A 110 28.84 26.16 -1.10
C SER A 110 28.36 26.83 -2.39
N SER A 111 27.06 27.09 -2.48
CA SER A 111 26.43 27.83 -3.56
C SER A 111 26.79 29.32 -3.48
N SER A 112 27.90 29.73 -4.07
CA SER A 112 28.11 31.11 -4.47
C SER A 112 29.24 31.19 -5.47
N SER A 113 28.92 31.55 -6.71
CA SER A 113 29.77 32.18 -7.76
C SER A 113 29.59 31.61 -9.17
N TYR A 114 28.39 31.69 -9.75
CA TYR A 114 28.24 31.83 -11.21
C TYR A 114 27.01 32.69 -11.53
N TRP A 115 27.13 33.97 -11.24
CA TRP A 115 26.46 35.05 -11.98
C TRP A 115 27.52 36.12 -12.24
N LEU A 116 28.22 35.95 -13.36
CA LEU A 116 28.87 36.97 -14.19
C LEU A 116 29.19 36.31 -15.53
#